data_AF-A0A8T0TN35-F1
#
_entry.id   AF-A0A8T0TN35-F1
#
_cell.length_a   1.000
_cell.length_b   1.000
_cell.length_c   1.000
_cell.angle_alpha   90.00
_cell.angle_beta   90.00
_cell.angle_gamma   90.00
#
_symmetry.space_group_name_H-M   'P 1'
#
loop_
_entity.id
_entity.type
_entity.pdbx_description
1 polymer ?
#
loop_
_entity_poly.entity_id
_entity_poly.type
_entity_poly.pdbx_seq_one_letter_code
_entity_poly.pdbx_strand_id
1 'polypeptide(L)'
;MLALLPPASSICAVAFHRRLRVPLAPPRTLPRLGASPARSIMAFSAEPASGEEKAEAEEESRPTTAATSGGAGDGDGSEVSHEEWRRWGTSSPLPAAVAAVIRELLEMEAAAGEKMRFAGVGSKLKGDFKDMEDKKHRAVYETLGDSDQKLQYFSARQIGCRLLGSRGYLCQKCWLPTEDCMCANIVPCNLWRGMKFWLYMHPKDFLRQNNTGKLLWQVFGIQAAQLCLFGIQEHEDIMWDAFHRSGKGKISFLYPNKSIIPKSVKDLKFDGSSLTSDLHGMSSPDEPFNFVLLDGTWSNSAALYRRLKERWTARWGDEDIPCISLSTLSASVMHKLRPQPAWDRTCTAAAAAGLLWELNLRPELSTYEFEKQAEAVECSLDILLDALTTRRVRLGRSITRKQRHNRNI
;
A
#
# COMPACT_ATOMS: atom_id res chain seq x y z
N MET A 1 19.98 38.63 39.11
CA MET A 1 20.40 37.23 38.89
C MET A 1 19.30 36.31 39.39
N LEU A 2 18.52 35.74 38.48
CA LEU A 2 17.67 34.57 38.68
C LEU A 2 17.24 34.12 37.28
N ALA A 3 17.89 33.06 36.79
CA ALA A 3 17.60 32.45 35.50
C ALA A 3 16.40 31.51 35.65
N LEU A 4 15.37 31.71 34.83
CA LEU A 4 14.26 30.78 34.68
C LEU A 4 14.55 29.86 33.48
N LEU A 5 14.51 28.55 33.74
CA LEU A 5 14.73 27.46 32.79
C LEU A 5 13.57 27.35 31.77
N PRO A 6 13.83 26.98 30.50
CA PRO A 6 12.79 26.64 29.53
C PRO A 6 12.32 25.18 29.67
N PRO A 7 11.12 24.82 29.16
CA PRO A 7 10.56 23.48 29.29
C PRO A 7 11.19 22.48 28.32
N ALA A 8 11.24 21.22 28.74
CA ALA A 8 11.86 20.11 28.03
C ALA A 8 11.20 19.82 26.68
N SER A 9 11.96 20.02 25.60
CA SER A 9 11.63 19.61 24.24
C SER A 9 12.52 18.45 23.78
N SER A 10 11.87 17.46 23.15
CA SER A 10 12.44 16.43 22.26
C SER A 10 13.47 15.44 22.82
N ILE A 11 12.98 14.26 23.25
CA ILE A 11 13.81 13.07 23.49
C ILE A 11 14.10 12.29 22.18
N CYS A 12 13.42 12.61 21.06
CA CYS A 12 13.63 11.91 19.78
C CYS A 12 14.82 12.43 18.95
N ALA A 13 15.33 13.64 19.20
CA ALA A 13 16.39 14.24 18.38
C ALA A 13 17.81 13.68 18.63
N VAL A 14 18.03 12.91 19.69
CA VAL A 14 19.41 12.54 20.12
C VAL A 14 19.91 11.22 19.51
N ALA A 15 19.05 10.44 18.83
CA ALA A 15 19.43 9.10 18.37
C ALA A 15 20.11 9.04 16.99
N PHE A 16 20.11 10.12 16.18
CA PHE A 16 20.55 10.05 14.78
C PHE A 16 22.03 10.40 14.53
N HIS A 17 22.74 11.04 15.48
CA HIS A 17 24.13 11.48 15.25
C HIS A 17 25.23 10.45 15.54
N ARG A 18 24.90 9.17 15.78
CA ARG A 18 25.92 8.11 15.93
C ARG A 18 25.59 6.87 15.12
N ARG A 19 25.87 6.90 13.81
CA ARG A 19 26.24 5.67 13.07
C ARG A 19 27.45 5.93 12.19
N LEU A 20 28.49 5.16 12.50
CA LEU A 20 29.83 5.20 11.95
C LEU A 20 29.85 4.79 10.47
N ARG A 21 30.76 5.40 9.70
CA ARG A 21 31.17 4.96 8.36
C ARG A 21 31.58 3.47 8.39
N VAL A 22 31.05 2.67 7.48
CA VAL A 22 31.52 1.30 7.19
C VAL A 22 32.07 1.27 5.75
N PRO A 23 33.19 0.55 5.47
CA PRO A 23 33.90 0.67 4.19
C PRO A 23 33.19 -0.07 3.04
N LEU A 24 33.35 0.46 1.83
CA LEU A 24 32.94 -0.16 0.55
C LEU A 24 33.59 -1.54 0.34
N ALA A 25 32.80 -2.55 0.02
CA ALA A 25 33.27 -3.84 -0.48
C ALA A 25 33.44 -3.80 -2.02
N PRO A 26 34.43 -4.50 -2.60
CA PRO A 26 34.70 -4.47 -4.03
C PRO A 26 33.70 -5.34 -4.83
N PRO A 27 33.48 -5.03 -6.14
CA PRO A 27 32.47 -5.70 -6.95
C PRO A 27 32.88 -7.12 -7.34
N ARG A 28 31.95 -8.08 -7.19
CA ARG A 28 32.08 -9.44 -7.73
C ARG A 28 31.55 -9.48 -9.17
N THR A 29 32.31 -10.14 -10.04
CA THR A 29 32.04 -10.39 -11.45
C THR A 29 30.82 -11.29 -11.68
N LEU A 30 29.97 -10.90 -12.64
CA LEU A 30 28.77 -11.61 -13.09
C LEU A 30 29.12 -12.73 -14.09
N PRO A 31 28.48 -13.91 -14.03
CA PRO A 31 28.49 -14.86 -15.13
C PRO A 31 27.49 -14.44 -16.22
N ARG A 32 27.96 -14.49 -17.48
CA ARG A 32 27.18 -14.37 -18.72
C ARG A 32 26.20 -15.54 -18.83
N LEU A 33 24.95 -15.31 -19.23
CA LEU A 33 24.06 -16.35 -19.75
C LEU A 33 22.99 -15.80 -20.71
N GLY A 34 23.02 -16.31 -21.95
CA GLY A 34 21.89 -17.02 -22.57
C GLY A 34 20.70 -16.22 -23.12
N ALA A 35 20.41 -16.43 -24.40
CA ALA A 35 19.31 -15.85 -25.17
C ALA A 35 17.90 -16.20 -24.67
N SER A 36 16.95 -15.28 -24.93
CA SER A 36 15.51 -15.39 -24.65
C SER A 36 14.78 -16.43 -25.50
N PRO A 37 13.62 -16.93 -25.01
CA PRO A 37 12.51 -17.24 -25.91
C PRO A 37 11.21 -16.51 -25.53
N ALA A 38 10.27 -16.63 -26.46
CA ALA A 38 9.17 -15.73 -26.80
C ALA A 38 7.91 -15.78 -25.91
N ARG A 39 7.07 -14.75 -26.13
CA ARG A 39 5.64 -14.55 -25.77
C ARG A 39 4.97 -15.75 -25.07
N SER A 40 4.65 -15.56 -23.79
CA SER A 40 3.84 -16.48 -22.99
C SER A 40 2.47 -15.86 -22.70
N ILE A 41 1.43 -16.63 -23.01
CA ILE A 41 0.02 -16.32 -22.80
C ILE A 41 -0.27 -16.33 -21.28
N MET A 42 -1.00 -15.32 -20.79
CA MET A 42 -1.35 -15.15 -19.37
C MET A 42 -2.15 -16.36 -18.84
N ALA A 43 -1.48 -17.26 -18.11
CA ALA A 43 -2.14 -18.20 -17.21
C ALA A 43 -2.16 -17.59 -15.81
N PHE A 44 -3.26 -16.91 -15.46
CA PHE A 44 -3.56 -16.64 -14.05
C PHE A 44 -4.02 -17.96 -13.42
N SER A 45 -3.09 -18.74 -12.88
CA SER A 45 -3.44 -19.94 -12.11
C SER A 45 -4.35 -19.55 -10.96
N ALA A 46 -5.54 -20.13 -10.95
CA ALA A 46 -6.46 -20.11 -9.82
C ALA A 46 -6.00 -21.04 -8.67
N GLU A 47 -4.88 -21.76 -8.85
CA GLU A 47 -4.26 -22.57 -7.80
C GLU A 47 -3.11 -21.82 -7.12
N PRO A 48 -3.09 -21.76 -5.77
CA PRO A 48 -1.97 -21.20 -5.06
C PRO A 48 -0.74 -22.10 -5.22
N ALA A 49 0.41 -21.50 -5.51
CA ALA A 49 1.69 -22.19 -5.40
C ALA A 49 1.86 -22.70 -3.95
N SER A 50 1.86 -24.03 -3.80
CA SER A 50 1.80 -24.77 -2.53
C SER A 50 2.96 -24.51 -1.55
N GLY A 51 4.02 -23.83 -2.00
CA GLY A 51 5.21 -23.50 -1.20
C GLY A 51 5.17 -22.17 -0.46
N GLU A 52 4.43 -21.17 -0.94
CA GLU A 52 4.51 -19.80 -0.41
C GLU A 52 3.36 -19.44 0.56
N GLU A 53 2.17 -20.05 0.41
CA GLU A 53 1.04 -19.80 1.33
C GLU A 53 1.34 -20.25 2.77
N LYS A 54 2.18 -21.28 2.95
CA LYS A 54 2.62 -21.74 4.27
C LYS A 54 3.53 -20.75 5.01
N ALA A 55 4.07 -19.73 4.34
CA ALA A 55 4.88 -18.70 5.00
C ALA A 55 4.00 -17.60 5.61
N GLU A 56 2.79 -17.36 5.08
CA GLU A 56 1.90 -16.28 5.53
C GLU A 56 0.74 -16.77 6.41
N ALA A 57 0.55 -18.08 6.53
CA ALA A 57 -0.50 -18.72 7.32
C ALA A 57 -0.06 -19.04 8.76
N GLU A 58 0.31 -18.02 9.55
CA GLU A 58 0.16 -18.13 11.00
C GLU A 58 -1.22 -17.57 11.33
N GLU A 59 -2.12 -18.49 11.70
CA GLU A 59 -3.55 -18.30 11.89
C GLU A 59 -3.87 -17.00 12.66
N GLU A 60 -4.40 -16.02 11.94
CA GLU A 60 -4.96 -14.82 12.52
C GLU A 60 -6.33 -15.14 13.11
N SER A 61 -6.32 -15.65 14.35
CA SER A 61 -7.53 -15.88 15.13
C SER A 61 -8.22 -14.57 15.49
N ARG A 62 -9.54 -14.52 15.26
CA ARG A 62 -10.44 -13.53 15.88
C ARG A 62 -10.46 -13.79 17.41
N PRO A 63 -10.67 -12.77 18.26
CA PRO A 63 -11.08 -13.04 19.63
C PRO A 63 -12.42 -13.78 19.59
N THR A 64 -12.48 -14.93 20.27
CA THR A 64 -13.74 -15.62 20.56
C THR A 64 -14.51 -14.73 21.52
N THR A 65 -15.49 -13.96 21.02
CA THR A 65 -16.38 -13.22 21.90
C THR A 65 -17.19 -14.23 22.70
N ALA A 66 -16.84 -14.38 23.98
CA ALA A 66 -17.71 -15.00 24.96
C ALA A 66 -19.06 -14.28 24.92
N ALA A 67 -20.14 -15.04 24.86
CA ALA A 67 -21.48 -14.53 24.99
C ALA A 67 -21.64 -13.90 26.39
N THR A 68 -21.46 -12.59 26.48
CA THR A 68 -21.88 -11.78 27.61
C THR A 68 -22.67 -10.60 27.07
N SER A 69 -23.93 -10.56 27.46
CA SER A 69 -24.99 -9.62 27.16
C SER A 69 -24.60 -8.14 27.28
N GLY A 70 -25.06 -7.34 26.31
CA GLY A 70 -25.31 -5.89 26.49
C GLY A 70 -24.35 -4.96 25.75
N GLY A 71 -24.69 -4.62 24.51
CA GLY A 71 -24.03 -3.54 23.75
C GLY A 71 -24.31 -3.65 22.26
N ALA A 72 -25.27 -2.88 21.77
CA ALA A 72 -25.69 -2.87 20.36
C ALA A 72 -24.52 -2.56 19.42
N GLY A 73 -24.27 -3.50 18.51
CA GLY A 73 -23.30 -3.41 17.43
C GLY A 73 -23.65 -4.47 16.39
N ASP A 74 -24.90 -4.48 15.94
CA ASP A 74 -25.34 -5.27 14.80
C ASP A 74 -24.48 -4.87 13.60
N GLY A 75 -23.62 -5.79 13.15
CA GLY A 75 -23.08 -5.73 11.81
C GLY A 75 -24.24 -5.98 10.85
N ASP A 76 -24.91 -4.92 10.45
CA ASP A 76 -26.01 -4.96 9.51
C ASP A 76 -25.53 -5.64 8.22
N GLY A 77 -26.24 -6.69 7.79
CA GLY A 77 -25.98 -7.46 6.58
C GLY A 77 -26.33 -6.67 5.30
N SER A 78 -26.25 -5.34 5.36
CA SER A 78 -26.66 -4.42 4.32
C SER A 78 -25.57 -4.19 3.28
N GLU A 79 -25.92 -3.60 2.14
CA GLU A 79 -24.95 -3.13 1.16
C GLU A 79 -23.91 -2.16 1.77
N VAL A 80 -22.74 -2.03 1.12
CA VAL A 80 -21.74 -1.01 1.49
C VAL A 80 -22.20 0.35 1.02
N SER A 81 -22.53 1.21 1.99
CA SER A 81 -22.89 2.59 1.69
C SER A 81 -21.70 3.37 1.13
N HIS A 82 -21.97 4.41 0.35
CA HIS A 82 -20.94 5.30 -0.17
C HIS A 82 -20.13 5.98 0.95
N GLU A 83 -20.78 6.31 2.07
CA GLU A 83 -20.10 6.90 3.22
C GLU A 83 -19.16 5.89 3.90
N GLU A 84 -19.61 4.65 4.08
CA GLU A 84 -18.78 3.57 4.60
C GLU A 84 -17.54 3.36 3.73
N TRP A 85 -17.72 3.28 2.40
CA TRP A 85 -16.63 3.13 1.44
C TRP A 85 -15.56 4.21 1.60
N ARG A 86 -15.97 5.48 1.68
CA ARG A 86 -15.04 6.61 1.83
C ARG A 86 -14.27 6.58 3.14
N ARG A 87 -14.87 6.08 4.23
CA ARG A 87 -14.21 5.95 5.53
C ARG A 87 -13.05 4.95 5.51
N TRP A 88 -12.97 4.05 4.52
CA TRP A 88 -11.86 3.11 4.35
C TRP A 88 -10.58 3.72 3.72
N GLY A 89 -10.54 5.04 3.51
CA GLY A 89 -9.33 5.74 3.07
C GLY A 89 -9.34 6.13 1.59
N THR A 90 -10.51 6.43 1.02
CA THR A 90 -10.63 6.86 -0.38
C THR A 90 -11.63 8.00 -0.53
N SER A 91 -11.45 8.82 -1.57
CA SER A 91 -12.42 9.82 -2.02
C SER A 91 -13.22 9.38 -3.24
N SER A 92 -12.90 8.22 -3.83
CA SER A 92 -13.61 7.68 -4.99
C SER A 92 -15.01 7.17 -4.62
N PRO A 93 -15.94 7.10 -5.59
CA PRO A 93 -17.17 6.32 -5.44
C PRO A 93 -16.84 4.82 -5.29
N LEU A 94 -17.79 4.04 -4.74
CA LEU A 94 -17.66 2.59 -4.67
C LEU A 94 -17.67 2.02 -6.11
N PRO A 95 -16.63 1.27 -6.52
CA PRO A 95 -16.58 0.72 -7.88
C PRO A 95 -17.76 -0.21 -8.18
N ALA A 96 -18.30 -0.14 -9.39
CA ALA A 96 -19.53 -0.86 -9.75
C ALA A 96 -19.33 -2.38 -9.66
N ALA A 97 -18.17 -2.87 -10.10
CA ALA A 97 -17.83 -4.29 -9.99
C ALA A 97 -17.72 -4.77 -8.54
N VAL A 98 -17.19 -3.95 -7.63
CA VAL A 98 -17.11 -4.27 -6.19
C VAL A 98 -18.51 -4.31 -5.58
N ALA A 99 -19.36 -3.33 -5.90
CA ALA A 99 -20.74 -3.28 -5.45
C ALA A 99 -21.55 -4.51 -5.93
N ALA A 100 -21.36 -4.93 -7.18
CA ALA A 100 -22.00 -6.13 -7.73
C ALA A 100 -21.59 -7.40 -6.98
N VAL A 101 -20.28 -7.61 -6.77
CA VAL A 101 -19.77 -8.73 -5.96
C VAL A 101 -20.37 -8.73 -4.56
N ILE A 102 -20.45 -7.57 -3.90
CA ILE A 102 -21.01 -7.47 -2.54
C ILE A 102 -22.48 -7.88 -2.53
N ARG A 103 -23.29 -7.37 -3.47
CA ARG A 103 -24.69 -7.77 -3.60
C ARG A 103 -24.83 -9.27 -3.77
N GLU A 104 -24.06 -9.86 -4.67
CA GLU A 104 -24.10 -11.30 -4.91
C GLU A 104 -23.74 -12.12 -3.67
N LEU A 105 -22.75 -11.68 -2.87
CA LEU A 105 -22.39 -12.35 -1.63
C LEU A 105 -23.51 -12.25 -0.58
N LEU A 106 -24.16 -11.09 -0.47
CA LEU A 106 -25.28 -10.88 0.45
C LEU A 106 -26.53 -11.66 0.01
N GLU A 107 -26.82 -11.75 -1.29
CA GLU A 107 -27.89 -12.58 -1.84
C GLU A 107 -27.65 -14.07 -1.55
N MET A 108 -26.40 -14.53 -1.68
CA MET A 108 -26.02 -15.89 -1.32
C MET A 108 -26.20 -16.16 0.18
N GLU A 109 -25.85 -15.21 1.05
CA GLU A 109 -26.08 -15.29 2.49
C GLU A 109 -27.57 -15.40 2.82
N ALA A 110 -28.39 -14.55 2.22
CA ALA A 110 -29.84 -14.55 2.38
C ALA A 110 -30.47 -15.86 1.90
N ALA A 111 -30.03 -16.40 0.76
CA ALA A 111 -30.53 -17.65 0.20
C ALA A 111 -30.13 -18.88 1.03
N ALA A 112 -28.94 -18.86 1.64
CA ALA A 112 -28.46 -19.93 2.50
C ALA A 112 -29.10 -19.90 3.90
N GLY A 113 -29.60 -18.74 4.34
CA GLY A 113 -30.15 -18.57 5.70
C GLY A 113 -29.08 -18.67 6.80
N GLU A 114 -27.79 -18.61 6.45
CA GLU A 114 -26.66 -18.65 7.38
C GLU A 114 -25.74 -17.44 7.13
N LYS A 115 -25.30 -16.76 8.20
CA LYS A 115 -24.35 -15.65 8.11
C LYS A 115 -22.97 -16.10 7.61
N MET A 116 -22.39 -15.34 6.69
CA MET A 116 -21.03 -15.54 6.20
C MET A 116 -20.03 -15.45 7.36
N ARG A 117 -19.12 -16.41 7.40
CA ARG A 117 -18.02 -16.43 8.37
C ARG A 117 -16.72 -16.09 7.67
N PHE A 118 -16.01 -15.11 8.22
CA PHE A 118 -14.71 -14.68 7.74
C PHE A 118 -13.64 -14.96 8.79
N ALA A 119 -12.49 -15.51 8.41
CA ALA A 119 -11.37 -15.69 9.33
C ALA A 119 -10.02 -15.77 8.61
N GLY A 120 -8.94 -15.62 9.38
CA GLY A 120 -7.56 -15.65 8.88
C GLY A 120 -7.13 -14.37 8.14
N VAL A 121 -5.89 -14.38 7.64
CA VAL A 121 -5.29 -13.24 6.95
C VAL A 121 -6.09 -12.87 5.71
N GLY A 122 -6.56 -11.62 5.67
CA GLY A 122 -7.29 -11.06 4.52
C GLY A 122 -8.78 -11.35 4.49
N SER A 123 -9.38 -11.71 5.64
CA SER A 123 -10.82 -11.91 5.78
C SER A 123 -11.37 -12.90 4.75
N LYS A 124 -10.77 -14.09 4.69
CA LYS A 124 -11.21 -15.16 3.77
C LYS A 124 -12.52 -15.78 4.28
N LEU A 125 -13.44 -16.09 3.37
CA LEU A 125 -14.64 -16.87 3.66
C LEU A 125 -14.27 -18.25 4.25
N LYS A 126 -15.15 -18.79 5.08
CA LYS A 126 -14.98 -20.07 5.78
C LYS A 126 -16.23 -20.94 5.68
N GLY A 127 -16.04 -22.24 5.95
CA GLY A 127 -17.11 -23.23 5.93
C GLY A 127 -17.67 -23.47 4.54
N ASP A 128 -18.85 -24.09 4.49
CA ASP A 128 -19.53 -24.49 3.26
C ASP A 128 -19.78 -23.32 2.31
N PHE A 129 -20.01 -22.12 2.87
CA PHE A 129 -20.17 -20.89 2.11
C PHE A 129 -18.95 -20.57 1.22
N LYS A 130 -17.74 -20.81 1.74
CA LYS A 130 -16.49 -20.62 0.98
C LYS A 130 -16.47 -21.51 -0.26
N ASP A 131 -16.87 -22.76 -0.12
CA ASP A 131 -16.79 -23.74 -1.20
C ASP A 131 -17.88 -23.49 -2.26
N MET A 132 -19.08 -23.08 -1.82
CA MET A 132 -20.15 -22.62 -2.71
C MET A 132 -19.73 -21.39 -3.52
N GLU A 133 -19.17 -20.38 -2.85
CA GLU A 133 -18.72 -19.14 -3.48
C GLU A 133 -17.53 -19.38 -4.40
N ASP A 134 -16.54 -20.19 -4.01
CA ASP A 134 -15.41 -20.56 -4.87
C ASP A 134 -15.86 -21.32 -6.12
N LYS A 135 -16.89 -22.18 -6.02
CA LYS A 135 -17.46 -22.87 -7.17
C LYS A 135 -18.15 -21.89 -8.12
N LYS A 136 -18.97 -20.97 -7.60
CA LYS A 136 -19.63 -19.93 -8.39
C LYS A 136 -18.60 -19.01 -9.06
N HIS A 137 -17.61 -18.54 -8.30
CA HIS A 137 -16.54 -17.69 -8.81
C HIS A 137 -15.77 -18.36 -9.95
N ARG A 138 -15.38 -19.64 -9.81
CA ARG A 138 -14.69 -20.36 -10.90
C ARG A 138 -15.56 -20.47 -12.15
N ALA A 139 -16.84 -20.79 -12.00
CA ALA A 139 -17.76 -20.85 -13.13
C ALA A 139 -17.89 -19.49 -13.84
N VAL A 140 -18.06 -18.40 -13.11
CA VAL A 140 -18.09 -17.04 -13.70
C VAL A 140 -16.74 -16.72 -14.36
N TYR A 141 -15.62 -16.96 -13.69
CA TYR A 141 -14.29 -16.66 -14.21
C TYR A 141 -13.97 -17.39 -15.52
N GLU A 142 -14.46 -18.62 -15.69
CA GLU A 142 -14.33 -19.41 -16.94
C GLU A 142 -15.12 -18.81 -18.10
N THR A 143 -16.25 -18.15 -17.83
CA THR A 143 -17.06 -17.48 -18.87
C THR A 143 -16.46 -16.16 -19.37
N LEU A 144 -15.52 -15.56 -18.63
CA LEU A 144 -14.89 -14.30 -19.01
C LEU A 144 -13.88 -14.51 -20.15
N GLY A 145 -14.11 -13.83 -21.27
CA GLY A 145 -13.31 -14.01 -22.50
C GLY A 145 -12.01 -13.21 -22.52
N ASP A 146 -11.98 -12.06 -21.87
CA ASP A 146 -10.84 -11.13 -21.90
C ASP A 146 -10.07 -11.07 -20.57
N SER A 147 -8.77 -10.77 -20.64
CA SER A 147 -7.89 -10.72 -19.47
C SER A 147 -8.17 -9.55 -18.53
N ASP A 148 -8.61 -8.39 -19.04
CA ASP A 148 -8.96 -7.25 -18.19
C ASP A 148 -10.25 -7.52 -17.42
N GLN A 149 -11.24 -8.17 -18.04
CA GLN A 149 -12.46 -8.62 -17.35
C GLN A 149 -12.14 -9.59 -16.21
N LYS A 150 -11.29 -10.57 -16.47
CA LYS A 150 -10.83 -11.53 -15.46
C LYS A 150 -10.12 -10.85 -14.29
N LEU A 151 -9.23 -9.90 -14.60
CA LEU A 151 -8.52 -9.13 -13.59
C LEU A 151 -9.49 -8.29 -12.74
N GLN A 152 -10.43 -7.58 -13.38
CA GLN A 152 -11.41 -6.76 -12.67
C GLN A 152 -12.31 -7.59 -11.77
N TYR A 153 -12.80 -8.73 -12.27
CA TYR A 153 -13.61 -9.64 -11.47
C TYR A 153 -12.84 -10.19 -10.27
N PHE A 154 -11.59 -10.63 -10.48
CA PHE A 154 -10.72 -11.08 -9.39
C PHE A 154 -10.49 -9.98 -8.34
N SER A 155 -10.12 -8.77 -8.78
CA SER A 155 -9.88 -7.64 -7.88
C SER A 155 -11.13 -7.26 -7.10
N ALA A 156 -12.28 -7.17 -7.77
CA ALA A 156 -13.55 -6.86 -7.16
C ALA A 156 -13.94 -7.89 -6.09
N ARG A 157 -13.76 -9.20 -6.38
CA ARG A 157 -13.96 -10.27 -5.40
C ARG A 157 -13.10 -10.10 -4.16
N GLN A 158 -11.80 -9.88 -4.34
CA GLN A 158 -10.88 -9.72 -3.21
C GLN A 158 -11.28 -8.53 -2.34
N ILE A 159 -11.66 -7.40 -2.94
CA ILE A 159 -12.08 -6.19 -2.23
C ILE A 159 -13.42 -6.41 -1.51
N GLY A 160 -14.41 -7.01 -2.17
CA GLY A 160 -15.74 -7.28 -1.61
C GLY A 160 -15.68 -8.17 -0.37
N CYS A 161 -14.98 -9.31 -0.46
CA CYS A 161 -14.79 -10.21 0.69
C CYS A 161 -14.07 -9.52 1.85
N ARG A 162 -13.11 -8.64 1.55
CA ARG A 162 -12.38 -7.88 2.59
C ARG A 162 -13.26 -6.84 3.25
N LEU A 163 -14.06 -6.10 2.51
CA LEU A 163 -14.99 -5.12 3.07
C LEU A 163 -15.97 -5.80 4.03
N LEU A 164 -16.70 -6.80 3.53
CA LEU A 164 -17.69 -7.54 4.32
C LEU A 164 -17.04 -8.20 5.53
N GLY A 165 -15.92 -8.87 5.32
CA GLY A 165 -15.24 -9.59 6.36
C GLY A 165 -14.56 -8.71 7.40
N SER A 166 -14.35 -7.41 7.13
CA SER A 166 -13.72 -6.40 8.01
C SER A 166 -14.70 -5.57 8.84
N ARG A 167 -16.00 -5.61 8.51
CA ARG A 167 -17.03 -4.83 9.18
C ARG A 167 -17.16 -5.18 10.66
N GLY A 168 -17.46 -4.16 11.47
CA GLY A 168 -17.77 -4.30 12.89
C GLY A 168 -16.56 -4.55 13.80
N TYR A 169 -15.34 -4.75 13.28
CA TYR A 169 -14.17 -4.96 14.14
C TYR A 169 -12.94 -4.11 13.79
N LEU A 170 -12.70 -3.81 12.51
CA LEU A 170 -11.58 -2.94 12.11
C LEU A 170 -11.94 -1.46 12.24
N CYS A 171 -10.97 -0.68 12.73
CA CYS A 171 -10.96 0.76 12.55
C CYS A 171 -10.86 1.10 11.06
N GLN A 172 -11.80 1.91 10.55
CA GLN A 172 -11.85 2.24 9.12
C GLN A 172 -10.66 3.09 8.64
N LYS A 173 -9.95 3.77 9.57
CA LYS A 173 -8.77 4.60 9.25
C LYS A 173 -7.48 3.78 9.22
N CYS A 174 -7.13 3.11 10.32
CA CYS A 174 -5.85 2.38 10.45
C CYS A 174 -5.93 0.90 10.07
N TRP A 175 -7.12 0.37 9.83
CA TRP A 175 -7.37 -1.05 9.51
C TRP A 175 -6.86 -2.02 10.57
N LEU A 176 -6.60 -1.56 11.80
CA LEU A 176 -6.35 -2.42 12.96
C LEU A 176 -7.66 -2.70 13.67
N PRO A 177 -7.79 -3.80 14.42
CA PRO A 177 -8.95 -4.00 15.28
C PRO A 177 -9.15 -2.83 16.23
N THR A 178 -10.39 -2.54 16.59
CA THR A 178 -10.76 -1.33 17.32
C THR A 178 -10.01 -1.21 18.66
N GLU A 179 -9.76 -2.34 19.33
CA GLU A 179 -8.94 -2.43 20.55
C GLU A 179 -7.45 -2.09 20.35
N ASP A 180 -6.94 -2.19 19.12
CA ASP A 180 -5.56 -1.90 18.72
C ASP A 180 -5.43 -0.60 17.91
N CYS A 181 -6.49 0.21 17.90
CA CYS A 181 -6.54 1.40 17.07
C CYS A 181 -5.41 2.37 17.41
N MET A 182 -4.57 2.69 16.42
CA MET A 182 -3.43 3.59 16.60
C MET A 182 -3.69 5.03 16.16
N CYS A 183 -4.91 5.35 15.69
CA CYS A 183 -5.18 6.61 14.99
C CYS A 183 -4.93 7.86 15.84
N ALA A 184 -5.15 7.78 17.15
CA ALA A 184 -4.92 8.91 18.06
C ALA A 184 -3.44 9.32 18.18
N ASN A 185 -2.53 8.39 17.85
CA ASN A 185 -1.09 8.61 17.96
C ASN A 185 -0.48 9.15 16.66
N ILE A 186 -1.20 9.05 15.52
CA ILE A 186 -0.72 9.54 14.24
C ILE A 186 -0.81 11.06 14.20
N VAL A 187 0.31 11.72 13.92
CA VAL A 187 0.40 13.17 13.76
C VAL A 187 0.14 13.52 12.29
N PRO A 188 -0.95 14.24 11.97
CA PRO A 188 -1.18 14.71 10.61
C PRO A 188 -0.09 15.70 10.17
N CYS A 189 0.28 15.63 8.89
CA CYS A 189 1.23 16.53 8.26
C CYS A 189 0.70 16.92 6.87
N ASN A 190 0.90 18.16 6.44
CA ASN A 190 0.51 18.54 5.08
C ASN A 190 1.62 18.12 4.10
N LEU A 191 1.24 17.37 3.06
CA LEU A 191 2.13 17.15 1.92
C LEU A 191 2.29 18.46 1.14
N TRP A 192 3.47 18.70 0.56
CA TRP A 192 3.65 19.82 -0.37
C TRP A 192 2.58 19.78 -1.48
N ARG A 193 1.89 20.91 -1.69
CA ARG A 193 0.75 21.01 -2.61
C ARG A 193 1.11 20.73 -4.07
N GLY A 194 2.37 20.98 -4.45
CA GLY A 194 2.90 20.68 -5.77
C GLY A 194 3.12 19.18 -6.03
N MET A 195 2.80 18.27 -5.09
CA MET A 195 2.89 16.83 -5.31
C MET A 195 1.65 16.06 -4.83
N LYS A 196 1.49 14.85 -5.38
CA LYS A 196 0.51 13.85 -4.97
C LYS A 196 1.15 12.47 -4.92
N PHE A 197 0.75 11.70 -3.91
CA PHE A 197 1.01 10.26 -3.86
C PHE A 197 -0.18 9.48 -4.41
N TRP A 198 0.12 8.51 -5.28
CA TRP A 198 -0.82 7.50 -5.74
C TRP A 198 -0.38 6.15 -5.19
N LEU A 199 -1.19 5.58 -4.30
CA LEU A 199 -0.98 4.24 -3.78
C LEU A 199 -1.64 3.27 -4.74
N TYR A 200 -0.86 2.75 -5.69
CA TYR A 200 -1.32 1.72 -6.60
C TYR A 200 -1.25 0.37 -5.91
N MET A 201 -2.37 -0.01 -5.31
CA MET A 201 -2.45 -1.07 -4.32
C MET A 201 -2.98 -2.36 -4.91
N HIS A 202 -2.29 -3.47 -4.62
CA HIS A 202 -2.78 -4.80 -4.95
C HIS A 202 -4.02 -5.14 -4.10
N PRO A 203 -5.10 -5.72 -4.67
CA PRO A 203 -6.35 -5.96 -3.94
C PRO A 203 -6.21 -6.92 -2.74
N LYS A 204 -5.20 -7.81 -2.75
CA LYS A 204 -4.88 -8.67 -1.58
C LYS A 204 -4.22 -7.91 -0.40
N ASP A 205 -3.77 -6.68 -0.63
CA ASP A 205 -3.15 -5.86 0.40
C ASP A 205 -4.10 -4.77 0.94
N PHE A 206 -5.25 -4.55 0.29
CA PHE A 206 -6.34 -3.73 0.80
C PHE A 206 -6.87 -4.26 2.14
N LEU A 207 -7.12 -3.38 3.10
CA LEU A 207 -7.51 -3.70 4.49
C LEU A 207 -6.56 -4.64 5.25
N ARG A 208 -5.34 -4.87 4.76
CA ARG A 208 -4.34 -5.67 5.49
C ARG A 208 -3.77 -4.85 6.65
N GLN A 209 -3.78 -5.43 7.85
CA GLN A 209 -3.35 -4.75 9.08
C GLN A 209 -1.90 -4.25 9.07
N ASN A 210 -1.00 -4.96 8.39
CA ASN A 210 0.41 -4.57 8.26
C ASN A 210 0.73 -3.83 6.95
N ASN A 211 -0.27 -3.50 6.14
CA ASN A 211 -0.06 -2.66 4.96
C ASN A 211 0.42 -1.28 5.44
N THR A 212 1.58 -0.83 4.97
CA THR A 212 2.14 0.46 5.37
C THR A 212 1.68 1.61 4.47
N GLY A 213 1.26 1.34 3.23
CA GLY A 213 0.78 2.36 2.29
C GLY A 213 -0.33 3.22 2.89
N LYS A 214 -1.23 2.60 3.69
CA LYS A 214 -2.31 3.32 4.39
C LYS A 214 -1.85 4.48 5.28
N LEU A 215 -0.62 4.43 5.79
CA LEU A 215 -0.08 5.52 6.60
C LEU A 215 -0.03 6.83 5.82
N LEU A 216 0.17 6.80 4.51
CA LEU A 216 0.34 8.03 3.73
C LEU A 216 -0.94 8.87 3.73
N TRP A 217 -2.13 8.28 3.57
CA TRP A 217 -3.37 9.06 3.67
C TRP A 217 -3.79 9.32 5.12
N GLN A 218 -3.27 8.57 6.10
CA GLN A 218 -3.47 8.91 7.52
C GLN A 218 -2.65 10.13 7.93
N VAL A 219 -1.43 10.28 7.41
CA VAL A 219 -0.54 11.41 7.66
C VAL A 219 -0.94 12.61 6.81
N PHE A 220 -1.05 12.43 5.48
CA PHE A 220 -1.22 13.54 4.52
C PHE A 220 -2.67 13.82 4.12
N GLY A 221 -3.60 12.92 4.47
CA GLY A 221 -4.99 13.00 4.03
C GLY A 221 -5.23 12.37 2.65
N ILE A 222 -6.47 11.91 2.44
CA ILE A 222 -6.90 11.19 1.23
C ILE A 222 -6.84 12.01 -0.06
N GLN A 223 -6.70 13.34 0.03
CA GLN A 223 -6.58 14.21 -1.15
C GLN A 223 -5.13 14.24 -1.67
N ALA A 224 -4.16 14.18 -0.76
CA ALA A 224 -2.72 14.21 -1.07
C ALA A 224 -2.15 12.81 -1.34
N ALA A 225 -2.69 11.77 -0.69
CA ALA A 225 -2.36 10.37 -0.93
C ALA A 225 -3.62 9.60 -1.35
N GLN A 226 -3.77 9.35 -2.65
CA GLN A 226 -4.95 8.73 -3.24
C GLN A 226 -4.78 7.23 -3.44
N LEU A 227 -5.83 6.47 -3.12
CA LEU A 227 -5.88 5.02 -3.33
C LEU A 227 -6.28 4.71 -4.78
N CYS A 228 -5.47 3.91 -5.47
CA CYS A 228 -5.82 3.31 -6.76
C CYS A 228 -5.72 1.78 -6.62
N LEU A 229 -6.82 1.05 -6.83
CA LEU A 229 -6.85 -0.39 -6.63
C LEU A 229 -6.56 -1.10 -7.95
N PHE A 230 -5.52 -1.92 -7.97
CA PHE A 230 -5.08 -2.68 -9.14
C PHE A 230 -6.20 -3.55 -9.70
N GLY A 231 -6.47 -3.38 -11.00
CA GLY A 231 -7.53 -4.11 -11.70
C GLY A 231 -8.93 -3.53 -11.53
N ILE A 232 -9.11 -2.45 -10.78
CA ILE A 232 -10.38 -1.71 -10.74
C ILE A 232 -10.31 -0.58 -11.75
N GLN A 233 -11.01 -0.75 -12.88
CA GLN A 233 -10.94 0.15 -14.03
C GLN A 233 -11.27 1.60 -13.63
N GLU A 234 -12.31 1.83 -12.83
CA GLU A 234 -12.73 3.16 -12.40
C GLU A 234 -11.64 3.88 -11.58
N HIS A 235 -10.91 3.16 -10.74
CA HIS A 235 -9.81 3.72 -9.95
C HIS A 235 -8.61 4.05 -10.84
N GLU A 236 -8.29 3.16 -11.77
CA GLU A 236 -7.20 3.36 -12.71
C GLU A 236 -7.49 4.53 -13.65
N ASP A 237 -8.71 4.68 -14.13
CA ASP A 237 -9.12 5.81 -14.97
C ASP A 237 -8.97 7.15 -14.23
N ILE A 238 -9.41 7.24 -12.97
CA ILE A 238 -9.20 8.45 -12.14
C ILE A 238 -7.72 8.82 -12.05
N MET A 239 -6.85 7.83 -11.84
CA MET A 239 -5.40 8.01 -11.75
C MET A 239 -4.80 8.44 -13.10
N TRP A 240 -5.15 7.76 -14.18
CA TRP A 240 -4.65 8.05 -15.53
C TRP A 240 -5.14 9.39 -16.08
N ASP A 241 -6.35 9.82 -15.71
CA ASP A 241 -6.87 11.14 -16.03
C ASP A 241 -6.08 12.24 -15.31
N ALA A 242 -5.70 12.02 -14.05
CA ALA A 242 -4.81 12.95 -13.34
C ALA A 242 -3.44 13.05 -14.03
N PHE A 243 -2.87 11.90 -14.43
CA PHE A 243 -1.61 11.87 -15.17
C PHE A 243 -1.70 12.61 -16.50
N HIS A 244 -2.83 12.48 -17.19
CA HIS A 244 -3.06 13.19 -18.43
C HIS A 244 -3.07 14.71 -18.25
N ARG A 245 -3.78 15.21 -17.22
CA ARG A 245 -3.83 16.64 -16.90
C ARG A 245 -2.46 17.19 -16.51
N SER A 246 -1.71 16.46 -15.69
CA SER A 246 -0.38 16.90 -15.24
C SER A 246 0.70 16.82 -16.32
N GLY A 247 0.52 15.94 -17.31
CA GLY A 247 1.47 15.74 -18.40
C GLY A 247 2.60 14.78 -18.05
N LYS A 248 3.18 14.18 -19.10
CA LYS A 248 4.18 13.09 -19.01
C LYS A 248 5.38 13.43 -18.11
N GLY A 249 5.82 14.69 -18.11
CA GLY A 249 7.00 15.15 -17.35
C GLY A 249 6.79 15.21 -15.82
N LYS A 250 5.54 15.14 -15.35
CA LYS A 250 5.18 15.25 -13.93
C LYS A 250 4.74 13.91 -13.33
N ILE A 251 5.15 12.78 -13.92
CA ILE A 251 4.76 11.45 -13.47
C ILE A 251 6.02 10.65 -13.17
N SER A 252 6.06 9.99 -12.02
CA SER A 252 7.18 9.13 -11.63
C SER A 252 6.71 7.94 -10.82
N PHE A 253 7.30 6.78 -11.10
CA PHE A 253 6.95 5.52 -10.46
C PHE A 253 8.03 5.14 -9.46
N LEU A 254 7.68 5.06 -8.19
CA LEU A 254 8.61 4.65 -7.15
C LEU A 254 8.69 3.13 -7.12
N TYR A 255 9.61 2.61 -7.93
CA TYR A 255 9.84 1.18 -8.06
C TYR A 255 11.30 0.96 -8.47
N PRO A 256 12.05 0.09 -7.78
CA PRO A 256 13.44 -0.19 -8.13
C PRO A 256 13.46 -0.85 -9.51
N ASN A 257 13.71 -0.05 -10.54
CA ASN A 257 13.72 -0.51 -11.91
C ASN A 257 15.15 -0.81 -12.34
N LYS A 258 15.29 -1.90 -13.09
CA LYS A 258 16.49 -2.26 -13.84
C LYS A 258 16.42 -1.65 -15.25
N SER A 259 15.93 -0.41 -15.37
CA SER A 259 15.98 0.30 -16.64
C SER A 259 17.44 0.41 -17.07
N ILE A 260 17.66 0.51 -18.39
CA ILE A 260 19.01 0.62 -18.97
C ILE A 260 19.73 1.85 -18.39
N ILE A 261 18.96 2.89 -18.05
CA ILE A 261 19.42 4.08 -17.34
C ILE A 261 18.51 4.26 -16.10
N PRO A 262 18.99 3.93 -14.89
CA PRO A 262 18.24 4.17 -13.67
C PRO A 262 18.02 5.67 -13.47
N LYS A 263 16.76 6.11 -13.31
CA LYS A 263 16.46 7.49 -12.90
C LYS A 263 16.43 7.57 -11.38
N SER A 264 16.84 8.73 -10.87
CA SER A 264 16.88 9.08 -9.45
C SER A 264 16.07 10.33 -9.19
N VAL A 265 15.90 10.69 -7.92
CA VAL A 265 15.22 11.94 -7.52
C VAL A 265 15.94 13.19 -8.04
N LYS A 266 17.25 13.09 -8.33
CA LYS A 266 18.05 14.18 -8.90
C LYS A 266 17.69 14.47 -10.36
N ASP A 267 17.15 13.49 -11.08
CA ASP A 267 16.80 13.61 -12.49
C ASP A 267 15.42 14.26 -12.72
N LEU A 268 14.65 14.47 -11.63
CA LEU A 268 13.38 15.19 -11.67
C LEU A 268 13.60 16.66 -12.02
N LYS A 269 12.78 17.19 -12.92
CA LYS A 269 12.81 18.61 -13.29
C LYS A 269 11.65 19.31 -12.61
N PHE A 270 11.95 20.26 -11.75
CA PHE A 270 10.99 21.15 -11.13
C PHE A 270 11.09 22.51 -11.82
N ASP A 271 10.04 22.88 -12.55
CA ASP A 271 10.05 24.10 -13.36
C ASP A 271 10.01 25.32 -12.43
N GLY A 272 10.87 26.31 -12.66
CA GLY A 272 10.97 27.50 -11.79
C GLY A 272 9.65 28.29 -11.67
N SER A 273 8.78 28.23 -12.68
CA SER A 273 7.42 28.81 -12.64
C SER A 273 6.46 28.07 -11.69
N SER A 274 6.67 26.76 -11.52
CA SER A 274 5.90 25.89 -10.61
C SER A 274 6.26 26.21 -9.15
N LEU A 275 7.56 26.35 -8.88
CA LEU A 275 8.09 26.63 -7.54
C LEU A 275 7.71 28.03 -7.03
N THR A 276 7.66 29.02 -7.93
CA THR A 276 7.34 30.43 -7.63
C THR A 276 5.85 30.71 -7.47
N SER A 277 5.00 29.99 -8.22
CA SER A 277 3.54 30.09 -8.10
C SER A 277 3.03 29.67 -6.72
N ASP A 278 3.63 28.63 -6.14
CA ASP A 278 3.28 28.11 -4.81
C ASP A 278 3.62 29.08 -3.65
N LEU A 279 4.59 29.97 -3.85
CA LEU A 279 5.02 30.95 -2.84
C LEU A 279 4.14 32.21 -2.81
N HIS A 280 3.36 32.48 -3.87
CA HIS A 280 2.57 33.71 -4.01
C HIS A 280 1.06 33.50 -4.11
N GLY A 281 0.57 32.26 -4.14
CA GLY A 281 -0.84 31.94 -3.91
C GLY A 281 -1.87 32.54 -4.89
N MET A 282 -1.43 33.07 -6.04
CA MET A 282 -2.27 33.89 -6.93
C MET A 282 -2.33 33.40 -8.40
N SER A 283 -1.93 32.16 -8.71
CA SER A 283 -2.13 31.57 -10.04
C SER A 283 -2.96 30.29 -9.97
N SER A 284 -3.58 29.92 -11.08
CA SER A 284 -4.25 28.63 -11.26
C SER A 284 -3.35 27.50 -10.73
N PRO A 285 -3.87 26.55 -9.95
CA PRO A 285 -3.02 25.51 -9.35
C PRO A 285 -2.30 24.79 -10.47
N ASP A 286 -0.97 24.89 -10.49
CA ASP A 286 -0.16 24.10 -11.39
C ASP A 286 -0.42 22.62 -11.08
N GLU A 287 -0.60 21.82 -12.11
CA GLU A 287 -0.92 20.41 -11.92
C GLU A 287 0.25 19.72 -11.19
N PRO A 288 -0.02 18.87 -10.18
CA PRO A 288 1.00 18.39 -9.26
C PRO A 288 1.92 17.33 -9.90
N PHE A 289 3.09 17.15 -9.30
CA PHE A 289 3.93 15.99 -9.52
C PHE A 289 3.25 14.73 -8.94
N ASN A 290 3.01 13.74 -9.78
CA ASN A 290 2.37 12.48 -9.43
C ASN A 290 3.44 11.43 -9.17
N PHE A 291 3.58 11.04 -7.91
CA PHE A 291 4.44 9.95 -7.50
C PHE A 291 3.60 8.70 -7.24
N VAL A 292 3.85 7.64 -8.00
CA VAL A 292 3.10 6.39 -7.94
C VAL A 292 3.89 5.36 -7.16
N LEU A 293 3.36 4.92 -6.03
CA LEU A 293 3.97 3.89 -5.19
C LEU A 293 3.24 2.57 -5.43
N LEU A 294 4.00 1.54 -5.81
CA LEU A 294 3.48 0.20 -6.06
C LEU A 294 3.32 -0.52 -4.71
N ASP A 295 2.09 -0.56 -4.21
CA ASP A 295 1.77 -1.08 -2.90
C ASP A 295 1.29 -2.54 -2.97
N GLY A 296 2.22 -3.46 -2.77
CA GLY A 296 1.95 -4.88 -2.70
C GLY A 296 3.18 -5.65 -2.22
N THR A 297 3.05 -6.97 -2.09
CA THR A 297 4.25 -7.81 -1.93
C THR A 297 5.18 -7.66 -3.15
N TRP A 298 6.47 -7.95 -2.99
CA TRP A 298 7.43 -7.92 -4.11
C TRP A 298 7.03 -8.80 -5.31
N SER A 299 6.32 -9.90 -5.06
CA SER A 299 5.77 -10.73 -6.13
C SER A 299 4.58 -10.06 -6.83
N ASN A 300 3.66 -9.47 -6.06
CA ASN A 300 2.50 -8.76 -6.60
C ASN A 300 2.91 -7.46 -7.31
N SER A 301 3.93 -6.74 -6.82
CA SER A 301 4.42 -5.48 -7.39
C SER A 301 4.95 -5.63 -8.82
N ALA A 302 5.43 -6.82 -9.19
CA ALA A 302 5.80 -7.11 -10.57
C ALA A 302 4.59 -7.11 -11.52
N ALA A 303 3.40 -7.54 -11.07
CA ALA A 303 2.17 -7.45 -11.86
C ALA A 303 1.66 -6.01 -11.97
N LEU A 304 1.68 -5.27 -10.85
CA LEU A 304 1.39 -3.84 -10.81
C LEU A 304 2.27 -3.06 -11.82
N TYR A 305 3.58 -3.30 -11.78
CA TYR A 305 4.54 -2.65 -12.68
C TYR A 305 4.28 -2.97 -14.15
N ARG A 306 4.03 -4.24 -14.50
CA ARG A 306 3.74 -4.64 -15.89
C ARG A 306 2.53 -3.92 -16.45
N ARG A 307 1.43 -3.84 -15.69
CA ARG A 307 0.21 -3.14 -16.09
C ARG A 307 0.45 -1.64 -16.29
N LEU A 308 1.20 -1.00 -15.39
CA LEU A 308 1.60 0.40 -15.54
C LEU A 308 2.44 0.61 -16.79
N LYS A 309 3.40 -0.27 -17.07
CA LYS A 309 4.23 -0.22 -18.27
C LYS A 309 3.40 -0.36 -19.54
N GLU A 310 2.51 -1.35 -19.60
CA GLU A 310 1.61 -1.58 -20.74
C GLU A 310 0.74 -0.35 -21.02
N ARG A 311 0.12 0.22 -19.99
CA ARG A 311 -0.71 1.43 -20.12
C ARG A 311 0.12 2.67 -20.47
N TRP A 312 1.33 2.80 -19.92
CA TRP A 312 2.28 3.86 -20.26
C TRP A 312 2.65 3.82 -21.75
N THR A 313 3.05 2.65 -22.25
CA THR A 313 3.38 2.45 -23.67
C THR A 313 2.17 2.68 -24.57
N ALA A 314 0.99 2.19 -24.20
CA ALA A 314 -0.23 2.43 -24.97
C ALA A 314 -0.59 3.93 -25.07
N ARG A 315 -0.31 4.71 -24.02
CA ARG A 315 -0.69 6.13 -23.97
C ARG A 315 0.34 7.08 -24.57
N TRP A 316 1.64 6.80 -24.42
CA TRP A 316 2.72 7.69 -24.86
C TRP A 316 3.68 7.09 -25.88
N GLY A 317 3.47 5.85 -26.33
CA GLY A 317 4.34 5.19 -27.32
C GLY A 317 5.77 4.95 -26.83
N ASP A 318 6.00 5.02 -25.51
CA ASP A 318 7.32 4.91 -24.89
C ASP A 318 7.40 3.62 -24.08
N GLU A 319 8.48 2.86 -24.23
CA GLU A 319 8.71 1.65 -23.45
C GLU A 319 9.44 1.92 -22.12
N ASP A 320 10.10 3.09 -21.99
CA ASP A 320 10.80 3.49 -20.78
C ASP A 320 9.88 4.30 -19.85
N ILE A 321 9.22 3.58 -18.96
CA ILE A 321 8.41 4.17 -17.89
C ILE A 321 9.33 4.87 -16.86
N PRO A 322 9.02 6.10 -16.39
CA PRO A 322 9.89 6.90 -15.53
C PRO A 322 9.93 6.37 -14.09
N CYS A 323 10.65 5.28 -13.89
CA CYS A 323 10.88 4.72 -12.56
C CYS A 323 12.02 5.41 -11.84
N ILE A 324 11.79 5.73 -10.57
CA ILE A 324 12.80 6.30 -9.68
C ILE A 324 13.30 5.22 -8.74
N SER A 325 14.62 5.06 -8.72
CA SER A 325 15.34 4.28 -7.71
C SER A 325 15.89 5.22 -6.65
N LEU A 326 15.62 4.88 -5.38
CA LEU A 326 16.13 5.63 -4.23
C LEU A 326 17.50 5.10 -3.82
N SER A 327 18.40 6.02 -3.53
CA SER A 327 19.80 5.80 -3.16
C SER A 327 20.06 5.84 -1.66
N THR A 328 19.18 6.49 -0.90
CA THR A 328 19.36 6.75 0.54
C THR A 328 18.55 5.80 1.43
N LEU A 329 17.90 4.78 0.85
CA LEU A 329 17.08 3.85 1.61
C LEU A 329 17.90 3.06 2.63
N SER A 330 17.39 3.06 3.86
CA SER A 330 17.81 2.15 4.93
C SER A 330 16.70 1.12 5.19
N ALA A 331 17.01 0.08 5.97
CA ALA A 331 15.97 -0.87 6.36
C ALA A 331 14.91 -0.15 7.20
N SER A 332 13.66 -0.20 6.73
CA SER A 332 12.50 0.23 7.50
C SER A 332 12.42 -0.50 8.84
N VAL A 333 11.91 0.20 9.86
CA VAL A 333 11.60 -0.38 11.18
C VAL A 333 10.68 -1.60 11.08
N MET A 334 9.85 -1.66 10.03
CA MET A 334 8.97 -2.79 9.73
C MET A 334 9.73 -4.07 9.34
N HIS A 335 11.02 -3.97 8.99
CA HIS A 335 11.89 -5.14 8.78
C HIS A 335 11.92 -6.06 10.01
N LYS A 336 11.72 -5.51 11.22
CA LYS A 336 11.64 -6.27 12.48
C LYS A 336 10.47 -7.26 12.51
N LEU A 337 9.32 -6.88 11.92
CA LEU A 337 8.13 -7.74 11.84
C LEU A 337 8.12 -8.61 10.59
N ARG A 338 8.57 -8.06 9.46
CA ARG A 338 8.62 -8.75 8.17
C ARG A 338 9.97 -8.46 7.52
N PRO A 339 10.94 -9.39 7.64
CA PRO A 339 12.24 -9.24 7.00
C PRO A 339 12.08 -8.95 5.51
N GLN A 340 12.70 -7.87 5.07
CA GLN A 340 12.71 -7.47 3.67
C GLN A 340 13.76 -8.26 2.88
N PRO A 341 13.47 -8.59 1.62
CA PRO A 341 14.35 -9.44 0.81
C PRO A 341 15.68 -8.79 0.42
N ALA A 342 15.78 -7.46 0.48
CA ALA A 342 17.01 -6.71 0.26
C ALA A 342 16.91 -5.29 0.88
N TRP A 343 18.02 -4.56 0.95
CA TRP A 343 18.08 -3.22 1.56
C TRP A 343 17.40 -2.14 0.71
N ASP A 344 17.46 -2.28 -0.61
CA ASP A 344 16.75 -1.46 -1.61
C ASP A 344 15.25 -1.81 -1.71
N ARG A 345 14.81 -2.83 -0.96
CA ARG A 345 13.47 -3.36 -0.99
C ARG A 345 12.75 -3.04 0.31
N THR A 346 12.30 -1.79 0.44
CA THR A 346 11.60 -1.31 1.63
C THR A 346 10.08 -1.38 1.51
N CYS A 347 9.36 -1.15 2.61
CA CYS A 347 7.89 -1.06 2.59
C CYS A 347 7.42 0.30 2.02
N THR A 348 6.20 0.34 1.49
CA THR A 348 5.62 1.50 0.77
C THR A 348 5.77 2.84 1.48
N ALA A 349 5.44 2.92 2.77
CA ALA A 349 5.58 4.20 3.50
C ALA A 349 7.04 4.61 3.70
N ALA A 350 7.95 3.67 3.90
CA ALA A 350 9.38 3.96 3.99
C ALA A 350 9.97 4.38 2.63
N ALA A 351 9.41 3.87 1.53
CA ALA A 351 9.76 4.36 0.20
C ALA A 351 9.30 5.82 0.02
N ALA A 352 8.09 6.17 0.47
CA ALA A 352 7.62 7.55 0.46
C ALA A 352 8.51 8.48 1.32
N ALA A 353 8.87 8.06 2.53
CA ALA A 353 9.79 8.82 3.39
C ALA A 353 11.16 9.01 2.74
N GLY A 354 11.73 7.95 2.12
CA GLY A 354 12.98 8.04 1.39
C GLY A 354 12.93 9.01 0.20
N LEU A 355 11.82 9.03 -0.55
CA LEU A 355 11.60 10.02 -1.61
C LEU A 355 11.60 11.45 -1.05
N LEU A 356 10.89 11.69 0.06
CA LEU A 356 10.84 13.00 0.70
C LEU A 356 12.22 13.44 1.20
N TRP A 357 12.99 12.54 1.81
CA TRP A 357 14.38 12.82 2.20
C TRP A 357 15.27 13.18 1.01
N GLU A 358 15.18 12.45 -0.10
CA GLU A 358 15.98 12.77 -1.30
C GLU A 358 15.55 14.09 -1.95
N LEU A 359 14.27 14.45 -1.89
CA LEU A 359 13.80 15.77 -2.32
C LEU A 359 14.33 16.88 -1.41
N ASN A 360 14.40 16.64 -0.09
CA ASN A 360 14.97 17.58 0.88
C ASN A 360 16.45 17.91 0.60
N LEU A 361 17.19 16.95 0.03
CA LEU A 361 18.60 17.15 -0.33
C LEU A 361 18.80 18.07 -1.55
N ARG A 362 17.73 18.47 -2.24
CA ARG A 362 17.79 19.39 -3.38
C ARG A 362 17.73 20.84 -2.89
N PRO A 363 18.78 21.65 -3.08
CA PRO A 363 18.82 23.03 -2.58
C PRO A 363 17.63 23.89 -3.03
N GLU A 364 17.20 23.72 -4.28
CA GLU A 364 16.06 24.42 -4.88
C GLU A 364 14.69 24.05 -4.28
N LEU A 365 14.63 22.99 -3.47
CA LEU A 365 13.44 22.50 -2.79
C LEU A 365 13.50 22.67 -1.26
N SER A 366 14.57 23.24 -0.74
CA SER A 366 14.82 23.35 0.71
C SER A 366 13.72 24.10 1.48
N THR A 367 12.97 24.99 0.83
CA THR A 367 11.89 25.77 1.43
C THR A 367 10.61 24.99 1.72
N TYR A 368 10.45 23.78 1.17
CA TYR A 368 9.22 22.99 1.31
C TYR A 368 9.23 22.03 2.50
N GLU A 369 10.27 22.07 3.33
CA GLU A 369 10.39 21.32 4.60
C GLU A 369 10.10 19.82 4.43
N PHE A 370 10.64 19.20 3.37
CA PHE A 370 10.42 17.78 3.07
C PHE A 370 10.92 16.84 4.17
N GLU A 371 11.94 17.26 4.92
CA GLU A 371 12.38 16.61 6.16
C GLU A 371 11.23 16.38 7.15
N LYS A 372 10.43 17.41 7.47
CA LYS A 372 9.30 17.27 8.40
C LYS A 372 8.24 16.31 7.89
N GLN A 373 8.00 16.31 6.57
CA GLN A 373 7.04 15.40 5.93
C GLN A 373 7.56 13.95 5.98
N ALA A 374 8.87 13.74 5.79
CA ALA A 374 9.51 12.43 5.89
C ALA A 374 9.47 11.89 7.33
N GLU A 375 9.85 12.71 8.31
CA GLU A 375 9.81 12.37 9.74
C GLU A 375 8.40 11.96 10.19
N ALA A 376 7.35 12.67 9.74
CA ALA A 376 5.97 12.33 10.08
C ALA A 376 5.58 10.91 9.60
N VAL A 377 6.07 10.49 8.44
CA VAL A 377 5.85 9.14 7.90
C VAL A 377 6.66 8.09 8.68
N GLU A 378 7.91 8.39 9.03
CA GLU A 378 8.76 7.50 9.83
C GLU A 378 8.23 7.31 11.26
N CYS A 379 7.81 8.38 11.93
CA CYS A 379 7.13 8.29 13.22
C CYS A 379 5.85 7.45 13.12
N SER A 380 5.09 7.57 12.04
CA SER A 380 3.88 6.77 11.80
C SER A 380 4.19 5.29 11.58
N LEU A 381 5.34 4.96 10.99
CA LEU A 381 5.83 3.58 10.89
C LEU A 381 6.17 2.99 12.26
N ASP A 382 6.80 3.76 13.15
CA ASP A 382 7.09 3.34 14.52
C ASP A 382 5.81 3.09 15.31
N ILE A 383 4.80 3.97 15.18
CA ILE A 383 3.49 3.80 15.81
C ILE A 383 2.81 2.51 15.32
N LEU A 384 2.84 2.24 14.01
CA LEU A 384 2.26 1.00 13.46
C LEU A 384 3.03 -0.24 13.94
N LEU A 385 4.35 -0.17 13.99
CA LEU A 385 5.19 -1.24 14.51
C LEU A 385 4.84 -1.56 15.97
N ASP A 386 4.70 -0.53 16.81
CA ASP A 386 4.34 -0.68 18.22
C ASP A 386 2.96 -1.32 18.39
N ALA A 387 1.94 -0.80 17.68
CA ALA A 387 0.58 -1.34 17.73
C ALA A 387 0.52 -2.82 17.31
N LEU A 388 1.21 -3.17 16.21
CA LEU A 388 1.27 -4.56 15.74
C LEU A 388 2.06 -5.47 16.70
N THR A 389 3.12 -4.96 17.31
CA THR A 389 3.94 -5.72 18.27
C THR A 389 3.16 -5.99 19.55
N THR A 390 2.53 -4.96 20.12
CA THR A 390 1.67 -5.06 21.30
C THR A 390 0.54 -6.05 21.08
N ARG A 391 -0.12 -5.99 19.92
CA ARG A 391 -1.13 -6.97 19.50
C ARG A 391 -0.59 -8.39 19.45
N ARG A 392 0.58 -8.61 18.84
CA ARG A 392 1.21 -9.96 18.78
C ARG A 392 1.49 -10.50 20.18
N VAL A 393 2.03 -9.69 21.07
CA VAL A 393 2.28 -10.07 22.47
C VAL A 393 0.99 -10.43 23.19
N ARG A 394 -0.05 -9.60 23.07
CA ARG A 394 -1.37 -9.87 23.69
C ARG A 394 -1.98 -11.19 23.21
N LEU A 395 -1.78 -11.53 21.94
CA LEU A 395 -2.24 -12.80 21.35
C LEU A 395 -1.30 -13.98 21.59
N GLY A 396 -0.27 -13.83 22.44
CA GLY A 396 0.70 -14.89 22.74
C GLY A 396 1.60 -15.28 21.57
N ARG A 397 1.74 -14.42 20.56
CA ARG A 397 2.55 -14.68 19.35
C ARG A 397 3.96 -14.10 19.49
N SER A 398 4.94 -14.79 18.90
CA SER A 398 6.32 -14.30 18.84
C SER A 398 6.41 -12.96 18.09
N ILE A 399 7.19 -12.03 18.65
CA ILE A 399 7.52 -10.74 18.04
C ILE A 399 8.50 -10.92 16.87
N THR A 400 9.44 -11.86 17.02
CA THR A 400 10.39 -12.22 15.96
C THR A 400 9.84 -13.36 15.11
N ARG A 401 9.88 -13.18 13.79
CA ARG A 401 9.73 -14.31 12.86
C ARG A 401 11.01 -15.13 12.98
N LYS A 402 10.95 -16.39 13.42
CA LYS A 402 12.12 -17.28 13.39
C LYS A 402 12.69 -17.22 11.97
N GLN A 403 13.97 -16.84 11.82
CA GLN A 403 14.66 -17.01 10.54
C GLN A 403 14.49 -18.49 10.17
N ARG A 404 13.74 -18.79 9.10
CA ARG A 404 13.82 -20.12 8.50
C ARG A 404 15.25 -20.24 8.01
N HIS A 405 16.09 -20.93 8.79
CA HIS A 405 17.30 -21.51 8.24
C HIS A 405 16.83 -22.44 7.12
N ASN A 406 17.05 -22.04 5.87
CA ASN A 406 17.18 -23.02 4.80
C ASN A 406 18.47 -23.79 5.09
N ARG A 407 18.40 -24.71 6.06
CA ARG A 407 19.24 -25.91 6.01
C ARG A 407 18.63 -26.77 4.92
N ASN A 408 19.03 -26.52 3.69
CA ASN A 408 19.24 -27.53 2.67
C ASN A 408 20.10 -26.89 1.58
N ILE A 409 21.24 -27.55 1.37
CA ILE A 409 22.33 -27.29 0.45
C ILE A 409 21.84 -27.27 -0.99
#